data_AF-A0A1D1ZB22-F1
#
_entry.id   AF-A0A1D1ZB22-F1
#
_cell.length_a   1.000
_cell.length_b   1.000
_cell.length_c   1.000
_cell.angle_alpha   90.00
_cell.angle_beta   90.00
_cell.angle_gamma   90.00
#
_symmetry.space_group_name_H-M   'P 1'
#
loop_
_entity.id
_entity.type
_entity.pdbx_description
1 polymer ?
#
loop_
_entity_poly.entity_id
_entity_poly.type
_entity_poly.pdbx_seq_one_letter_code
_entity_poly.pdbx_strand_id
1 'polypeptide(L)'
;MELLRITPLIFLLFLFNPLHSRAFSTPLNCSDTGRLCTSFLAVRSNPNLTLPLIQSMFDVLPGDITVDDPGSPKYFFVRKNCSCSSTRNYLTNTTFTVRQEGGPAYGMVSDAYGALAFFPNTSRWVRSGAVVSLHLLCGCSSGLWNYLMTYVLGDGETIGSLASRFGVSMDSIESVNGISDPNNVVMGEAYYVPLNSVPGVPYSREIGTSPAPAPAPAPPLLSPPRADSWRLQPGSCAALIKSCDTVRALNSAHAAMLRAQLLPGNLFLTTALVSRYAAHRPRR
;
A
#
# COMPACT_ATOMS: atom_id res chain seq x y z
N MET A 1 -12.87 -56.74 58.49
CA MET A 1 -13.67 -55.53 58.67
C MET A 1 -12.86 -54.40 58.02
N GLU A 2 -13.01 -54.20 56.71
CA GLU A 2 -14.04 -53.32 56.12
C GLU A 2 -13.81 -51.85 56.56
N LEU A 3 -13.76 -50.81 55.73
CA LEU A 3 -14.18 -50.61 54.35
C LEU A 3 -13.67 -49.20 53.89
N LEU A 4 -13.43 -49.02 52.59
CA LEU A 4 -13.64 -47.78 51.77
C LEU A 4 -12.99 -46.44 52.20
N ARG A 5 -12.29 -45.65 51.36
CA ARG A 5 -12.60 -45.10 50.02
C ARG A 5 -11.29 -44.63 49.36
N ILE A 6 -10.89 -45.08 48.16
CA ILE A 6 -11.27 -44.61 46.80
C ILE A 6 -11.18 -43.08 46.63
N THR A 7 -10.17 -42.69 45.84
CA THR A 7 -9.85 -41.37 45.24
C THR A 7 -10.97 -40.91 44.26
N PRO A 8 -11.11 -39.60 43.91
CA PRO A 8 -10.18 -38.98 42.97
C PRO A 8 -9.71 -37.57 43.35
N LEU A 9 -8.43 -37.38 43.09
CA LEU A 9 -7.74 -36.14 42.80
C LEU A 9 -8.55 -35.31 41.78
N ILE A 10 -9.30 -34.31 42.25
CA ILE A 10 -9.84 -33.25 41.40
C ILE A 10 -8.66 -32.32 41.08
N PHE A 11 -7.74 -32.80 40.24
CA PHE A 11 -6.85 -31.92 39.50
C PHE A 11 -7.68 -31.44 38.31
N LEU A 12 -8.32 -30.29 38.51
CA LEU A 12 -9.02 -29.54 37.49
C LEU A 12 -7.94 -29.09 36.48
N LEU A 13 -7.56 -30.00 35.58
CA LEU A 13 -6.92 -29.67 34.32
C LEU A 13 -7.93 -28.76 33.61
N PHE A 14 -7.78 -27.46 33.85
CA PHE A 14 -8.19 -26.46 32.90
C PHE A 14 -7.56 -26.86 31.58
N LEU A 15 -8.33 -27.58 30.76
CA LEU A 15 -8.20 -27.54 29.33
C LEU A 15 -8.48 -26.09 28.92
N PHE A 16 -7.52 -25.19 29.17
CA PHE A 16 -7.26 -24.11 28.25
C PHE A 16 -6.75 -24.79 26.98
N ASN A 17 -7.68 -25.39 26.23
CA ASN A 17 -7.61 -25.26 24.79
C ASN A 17 -7.85 -23.76 24.59
N PRO A 18 -6.82 -22.95 24.27
CA PRO A 18 -7.16 -21.71 23.61
C PRO A 18 -7.85 -22.19 22.33
N LEU A 19 -9.17 -22.01 22.25
CA LEU A 19 -9.75 -21.74 20.96
C LEU A 19 -9.05 -20.46 20.50
N HIS A 20 -7.86 -20.62 19.91
CA HIS A 20 -7.32 -19.65 19.00
C HIS A 20 -8.39 -19.62 17.91
N SER A 21 -9.27 -18.63 17.99
CA SER A 21 -10.02 -18.16 16.85
C SER A 21 -8.99 -18.02 15.74
N ARG A 22 -8.96 -18.98 14.82
CA ARG A 22 -7.96 -18.99 13.77
C ARG A 22 -8.25 -17.75 12.93
N ALA A 23 -7.35 -16.79 13.06
CA ALA A 23 -7.24 -15.60 12.25
C ALA A 23 -7.47 -15.95 10.77
N PHE A 24 -8.62 -15.57 10.22
CA PHE A 24 -8.93 -15.79 8.80
C PHE A 24 -8.62 -14.50 8.06
N SER A 25 -7.40 -14.40 7.56
CA SER A 25 -7.03 -13.30 6.69
C SER A 25 -7.82 -13.36 5.38
N THR A 26 -8.48 -12.26 5.03
CA THR A 26 -9.27 -12.16 3.81
C THR A 26 -8.43 -11.58 2.67
N PRO A 27 -8.45 -12.19 1.48
CA PRO A 27 -7.83 -11.60 0.29
C PRO A 27 -8.46 -10.27 -0.10
N LEU A 28 -7.66 -9.36 -0.66
CA LEU A 28 -8.17 -8.12 -1.24
C LEU A 28 -8.87 -8.36 -2.56
N ASN A 29 -10.07 -7.81 -2.70
CA ASN A 29 -10.82 -7.86 -3.94
C ASN A 29 -10.16 -7.02 -5.05
N CYS A 30 -10.29 -7.48 -6.30
CA CYS A 30 -9.75 -6.80 -7.47
C CYS A 30 -10.75 -6.81 -8.63
N SER A 31 -10.85 -5.67 -9.32
CA SER A 31 -11.71 -5.49 -10.51
C SER A 31 -10.94 -5.58 -11.82
N ASP A 32 -9.65 -5.22 -11.82
CA ASP A 32 -8.79 -5.26 -12.99
C ASP A 32 -7.95 -6.53 -13.01
N THR A 33 -8.26 -7.44 -13.93
CA THR A 33 -7.57 -8.73 -14.09
C THR A 33 -6.23 -8.61 -14.81
N GLY A 34 -5.98 -7.50 -15.51
CA GLY A 34 -4.71 -7.26 -16.22
C GLY A 34 -3.64 -6.62 -15.34
N ARG A 35 -4.02 -6.17 -14.13
CA ARG A 35 -3.11 -5.46 -13.24
C ARG A 35 -2.09 -6.39 -12.60
N LEU A 36 -0.82 -6.11 -12.88
CA LEU A 36 0.34 -6.66 -12.18
C LEU A 36 1.02 -5.54 -11.40
N CYS A 37 1.39 -5.82 -10.15
CA CYS A 37 2.12 -4.86 -9.34
C CYS A 37 3.13 -5.57 -8.44
N THR A 38 4.07 -4.80 -7.91
CA THR A 38 4.93 -5.28 -6.84
C THR A 38 4.23 -5.11 -5.49
N SER A 39 4.28 -6.16 -4.67
CA SER A 39 3.76 -6.20 -3.31
C SER A 39 4.80 -6.83 -2.40
N PHE A 40 4.68 -6.59 -1.09
CA PHE A 40 5.61 -7.12 -0.10
C PHE A 40 4.90 -8.01 0.92
N LEU A 41 5.63 -8.96 1.49
CA LEU A 41 5.19 -9.77 2.62
C LEU A 41 6.14 -9.54 3.78
N ALA A 42 5.62 -9.17 4.95
CA ALA A 42 6.43 -9.05 6.16
C ALA A 42 6.48 -10.40 6.88
N VAL A 43 7.65 -11.02 6.88
CA VAL A 43 7.91 -12.31 7.53
C VAL A 43 8.64 -12.05 8.84
N ARG A 44 8.02 -12.42 9.96
CA ARG A 44 8.62 -12.29 11.28
C ARG A 44 9.81 -13.24 11.41
N SER A 45 10.94 -12.70 11.84
CA SER A 45 12.15 -13.47 12.12
C SER A 45 11.94 -14.45 13.27
N ASN A 46 12.55 -15.62 13.18
CA ASN A 46 12.61 -16.61 14.25
C ASN A 46 13.93 -17.40 14.15
N PRO A 47 14.38 -18.09 15.22
CA PRO A 47 15.68 -18.77 15.24
C PRO A 47 15.86 -19.85 14.16
N ASN A 48 14.78 -20.41 13.64
CA ASN A 48 14.80 -21.46 12.62
C ASN A 48 14.69 -20.91 11.19
N LEU A 49 14.44 -19.61 11.04
CA LEU A 49 14.21 -18.96 9.77
C LEU A 49 15.53 -18.40 9.23
N THR A 50 16.08 -19.06 8.21
CA THR A 50 17.30 -18.64 7.52
C THR A 50 16.98 -18.00 6.16
N LEU A 51 17.88 -17.17 5.64
CA LEU A 51 17.69 -16.53 4.32
C LEU A 51 17.48 -17.55 3.18
N PRO A 52 18.21 -18.69 3.10
CA PRO A 52 17.93 -19.73 2.10
C PRO A 52 16.56 -20.40 2.28
N LEU A 53 16.08 -20.52 3.52
CA LEU A 53 14.75 -21.04 3.80
C LEU A 53 13.67 -20.08 3.29
N ILE A 54 13.81 -18.78 3.55
CA ILE A 54 12.88 -17.75 3.03
C ILE A 54 12.86 -17.78 1.50
N GLN A 55 14.03 -17.77 0.84
CA GLN A 55 14.12 -17.86 -0.62
C GLN A 55 13.36 -19.07 -1.16
N SER A 56 13.53 -20.23 -0.53
CA SER A 56 12.85 -21.48 -0.91
C SER A 56 11.35 -21.48 -0.58
N MET A 57 10.90 -20.82 0.49
CA MET A 57 9.48 -20.77 0.85
C MET A 57 8.70 -19.82 -0.07
N PHE A 58 9.30 -18.69 -0.40
CA PHE A 58 8.61 -17.64 -1.17
C PHE A 58 8.93 -17.68 -2.67
N ASP A 59 9.75 -18.62 -3.13
CA ASP A 59 10.22 -18.72 -4.52
C ASP A 59 10.81 -17.38 -5.01
N VAL A 60 11.78 -16.85 -4.25
CA VAL A 60 12.40 -15.52 -4.48
C VAL A 60 13.93 -15.58 -4.47
N LEU A 61 14.57 -14.57 -5.07
CA LEU A 61 16.02 -14.41 -5.07
C LEU A 61 16.51 -13.59 -3.86
N PRO A 62 17.81 -13.61 -3.52
CA PRO A 62 18.34 -12.80 -2.43
C PRO A 62 18.05 -11.29 -2.58
N GLY A 63 18.05 -10.77 -3.81
CA GLY A 63 17.77 -9.36 -4.10
C GLY A 63 16.30 -8.94 -3.92
N ASP A 64 15.39 -9.90 -3.77
CA ASP A 64 13.98 -9.66 -3.51
C ASP A 64 13.66 -9.55 -2.01
N ILE A 65 14.66 -9.75 -1.15
CA ILE A 65 14.52 -9.75 0.31
C ILE A 65 15.24 -8.55 0.89
N THR A 66 14.53 -7.76 1.69
CA THR A 66 15.10 -6.68 2.50
C THR A 66 14.79 -6.92 3.97
N VAL A 67 15.44 -6.17 4.87
CA VAL A 67 15.29 -6.35 6.33
C VAL A 67 15.16 -5.01 7.04
N ASP A 68 14.51 -4.98 8.19
CA ASP A 68 14.36 -3.73 8.97
C ASP A 68 15.65 -3.28 9.67
N ASP A 69 16.39 -4.23 10.25
CA ASP A 69 17.71 -4.00 10.84
C ASP A 69 18.70 -5.08 10.36
N PRO A 70 19.78 -4.72 9.64
CA PRO A 70 20.76 -5.69 9.15
C PRO A 70 21.49 -6.48 10.25
N GLY A 71 21.62 -5.93 11.47
CA GLY A 71 22.33 -6.58 12.58
C GLY A 71 21.47 -7.61 13.32
N SER A 72 20.18 -7.30 13.48
CA SER A 72 19.22 -8.16 14.16
C SER A 72 17.83 -7.99 13.55
N PRO A 73 17.58 -8.59 12.37
CA PRO A 73 16.34 -8.37 11.65
C PRO A 73 15.17 -8.94 12.44
N LYS A 74 14.21 -8.09 12.79
CA LYS A 74 12.92 -8.54 13.34
C LYS A 74 12.00 -8.99 12.22
N TYR A 75 12.11 -8.37 11.05
CA TYR A 75 11.32 -8.70 9.87
C TYR A 75 12.17 -8.83 8.62
N PHE A 76 11.83 -9.82 7.80
CA PHE A 76 12.23 -9.92 6.40
C PHE A 76 11.07 -9.45 5.54
N PHE A 77 11.33 -8.55 4.60
CA PHE A 77 10.34 -8.11 3.62
C PHE A 77 10.61 -8.78 2.29
N VAL A 78 9.65 -9.61 1.87
CA VAL A 78 9.78 -10.40 0.66
C VAL A 78 8.99 -9.72 -0.46
N ARG A 79 9.68 -9.32 -1.52
CA ARG A 79 9.10 -8.76 -2.74
C ARG A 79 8.45 -9.87 -3.56
N LYS A 80 7.19 -9.68 -3.96
CA LYS A 80 6.46 -10.58 -4.87
C LYS A 80 5.71 -9.78 -5.92
N ASN A 81 5.49 -10.42 -7.07
CA ASN A 81 4.57 -9.91 -8.08
C ASN A 81 3.15 -10.35 -7.73
N CYS A 82 2.28 -9.37 -7.50
CA CYS A 82 0.89 -9.58 -7.17
C CYS A 82 0.03 -9.45 -8.42
N SER A 83 -0.96 -10.33 -8.55
CA SER A 83 -1.87 -10.38 -9.69
C SER A 83 -3.29 -10.60 -9.22
N CYS A 84 -4.27 -10.13 -10.00
CA CYS A 84 -5.67 -10.41 -9.75
C CYS A 84 -6.02 -11.82 -10.25
N SER A 85 -6.36 -12.71 -9.32
CA SER A 85 -6.75 -14.09 -9.59
C SER A 85 -8.10 -14.18 -10.32
N SER A 86 -8.40 -15.35 -10.89
CA SER A 86 -9.71 -15.68 -11.49
C SER A 86 -10.87 -15.53 -10.50
N THR A 87 -10.61 -15.69 -9.21
CA THR A 87 -11.58 -15.51 -8.12
C THR A 87 -11.78 -14.04 -7.72
N ARG A 88 -11.28 -13.08 -8.50
CA ARG A 88 -11.37 -11.63 -8.24
C ARG A 88 -10.69 -11.19 -6.94
N ASN A 89 -9.60 -11.88 -6.58
CA ASN A 89 -8.78 -11.55 -5.42
C ASN A 89 -7.31 -11.39 -5.79
N TYR A 90 -6.63 -10.43 -5.19
CA TYR A 90 -5.18 -10.26 -5.34
C TYR A 90 -4.44 -11.38 -4.61
N LEU A 91 -3.70 -12.17 -5.38
CA LEU A 91 -2.95 -13.33 -4.90
C LEU A 91 -1.64 -13.47 -5.67
N THR A 92 -0.63 -14.04 -5.03
CA THR A 92 0.60 -14.51 -5.69
C THR A 92 0.77 -16.00 -5.45
N ASN A 93 1.25 -16.72 -6.45
CA ASN A 93 1.53 -18.14 -6.32
C ASN A 93 2.87 -18.37 -5.63
N THR A 94 2.94 -19.45 -4.85
CA THR A 94 4.17 -19.99 -4.28
C THR A 94 4.04 -21.50 -4.11
N THR A 95 5.15 -22.17 -3.84
CA THR A 95 5.16 -23.59 -3.52
C THR A 95 5.67 -23.85 -2.10
N PHE A 96 5.15 -24.91 -1.48
CA PHE A 96 5.59 -25.39 -0.18
C PHE A 96 6.04 -26.84 -0.30
N THR A 97 7.31 -27.10 0.04
CA THR A 97 7.84 -28.47 0.07
C THR A 97 7.76 -29.02 1.49
N VAL A 98 7.09 -30.16 1.65
CA VAL A 98 6.92 -30.83 2.95
C VAL A 98 8.25 -31.44 3.37
N ARG A 99 8.89 -30.91 4.42
CA ARG A 99 10.21 -31.36 4.90
C ARG A 99 10.15 -32.36 6.06
N GLN A 100 9.06 -32.36 6.81
CA GLN A 100 8.88 -33.23 7.99
C GLN A 100 8.04 -34.46 7.65
N GLU A 101 7.67 -35.24 8.67
CA GLU A 101 6.68 -36.31 8.54
C GLU A 101 5.39 -35.76 7.89
N GLY A 102 4.81 -36.55 6.98
CA GLY A 102 3.62 -36.13 6.26
C GLY A 102 2.43 -35.89 7.20
N GLY A 103 1.49 -35.06 6.78
CA GLY A 103 0.35 -34.66 7.59
C GLY A 103 -0.74 -33.98 6.78
N PRO A 104 -1.76 -33.42 7.45
CA PRO A 104 -2.76 -32.57 6.81
C PRO A 104 -2.12 -31.31 6.21
N ALA A 105 -2.31 -31.10 4.90
CA ALA A 105 -1.69 -30.00 4.17
C ALA A 105 -2.02 -28.63 4.76
N TYR A 106 -3.28 -28.41 5.15
CA TYR A 106 -3.71 -27.13 5.73
C TYR A 106 -2.94 -26.77 7.00
N GLY A 107 -2.74 -27.72 7.92
CA GLY A 107 -2.01 -27.48 9.16
C GLY A 107 -0.56 -27.09 8.88
N MET A 108 0.13 -27.88 8.06
CA MET A 108 1.53 -27.59 7.72
C MET A 108 1.73 -26.25 6.99
N VAL A 109 0.82 -25.90 6.07
CA VAL A 109 0.87 -24.60 5.38
C VAL A 109 0.57 -23.46 6.35
N SER A 110 -0.43 -23.63 7.21
CA SER A 110 -0.79 -22.63 8.22
C SER A 110 0.35 -22.40 9.23
N ASP A 111 1.06 -23.45 9.63
CA ASP A 111 2.19 -23.34 10.56
C ASP A 111 3.40 -22.67 9.89
N ALA A 112 3.62 -22.92 8.60
CA ALA A 112 4.75 -22.38 7.85
C ALA A 112 4.57 -20.91 7.46
N TYR A 113 3.37 -20.50 7.03
CA TYR A 113 3.12 -19.15 6.51
C TYR A 113 2.26 -18.29 7.44
N GLY A 114 1.69 -18.86 8.50
CA GLY A 114 0.71 -18.19 9.34
C GLY A 114 -0.43 -17.67 8.48
N ALA A 115 -0.83 -16.42 8.77
CA ALA A 115 -1.93 -15.77 8.08
C ALA A 115 -1.51 -15.06 6.77
N LEU A 116 -0.29 -15.28 6.27
CA LEU A 116 0.18 -14.78 4.97
C LEU A 116 -0.31 -15.64 3.80
N ALA A 117 -0.65 -16.91 4.05
CA ALA A 117 -1.13 -17.83 3.02
C ALA A 117 -2.66 -17.88 2.97
N PHE A 118 -3.20 -17.84 1.76
CA PHE A 118 -4.57 -18.21 1.46
C PHE A 118 -4.60 -19.64 0.93
N PHE A 119 -4.96 -20.57 1.81
CA PHE A 119 -5.05 -21.99 1.48
C PHE A 119 -6.38 -22.57 2.01
N PRO A 120 -7.17 -23.25 1.17
CA PRO A 120 -8.46 -23.79 1.59
C PRO A 120 -8.26 -24.83 2.69
N ASN A 121 -9.17 -24.84 3.68
CA ASN A 121 -9.17 -25.79 4.78
C ASN A 121 -9.53 -27.20 4.30
N THR A 122 -8.56 -27.85 3.65
CA THR A 122 -8.68 -29.19 3.10
C THR A 122 -8.03 -30.19 4.04
N SER A 123 -8.69 -31.32 4.30
CA SER A 123 -8.13 -32.45 5.04
C SER A 123 -7.20 -33.32 4.17
N ARG A 124 -6.63 -32.74 3.10
CA ARG A 124 -5.76 -33.47 2.18
C ARG A 124 -4.47 -33.85 2.89
N TRP A 125 -4.22 -35.15 3.01
CA TRP A 125 -2.95 -35.65 3.53
C TRP A 125 -1.86 -35.54 2.46
N VAL A 126 -0.67 -35.08 2.86
CA VAL A 126 0.50 -35.01 1.99
C VAL A 126 1.70 -35.68 2.66
N ARG A 127 2.56 -36.31 1.86
CA ARG A 127 3.75 -37.03 2.34
C ARG A 127 4.96 -36.10 2.36
N SER A 128 5.99 -36.50 3.09
CA SER A 128 7.31 -35.86 3.01
C SER A 128 7.81 -35.83 1.56
N GLY A 129 8.44 -34.73 1.16
CA GLY A 129 8.89 -34.47 -0.22
C GLY A 129 7.78 -34.01 -1.18
N ALA A 130 6.51 -34.00 -0.76
CA ALA A 130 5.44 -33.46 -1.60
C ALA A 130 5.59 -31.94 -1.77
N VAL A 131 5.28 -31.45 -2.96
CA VAL A 131 5.21 -30.02 -3.28
C VAL A 131 3.75 -29.60 -3.34
N VAL A 132 3.37 -28.64 -2.49
CA VAL A 132 2.02 -28.10 -2.38
C VAL A 132 2.02 -26.69 -2.96
N SER A 133 1.27 -26.48 -4.05
CA SER A 133 1.01 -25.13 -4.56
C SER A 133 -0.01 -24.42 -3.67
N LEU A 134 0.26 -23.16 -3.35
CA LEU A 134 -0.61 -22.32 -2.53
C LEU A 134 -0.55 -20.87 -3.01
N HIS A 135 -1.49 -20.07 -2.50
CA HIS A 135 -1.54 -18.64 -2.77
C HIS A 135 -1.12 -17.86 -1.52
N LEU A 136 -0.34 -16.80 -1.69
CA LEU A 136 -0.06 -15.83 -0.65
C LEU A 136 -0.90 -14.59 -0.87
N LEU A 137 -1.31 -13.98 0.24
CA LEU A 137 -2.06 -12.74 0.26
C LEU A 137 -1.17 -11.58 -0.16
N CYS A 138 -1.60 -10.83 -1.16
CA CYS A 138 -0.92 -9.64 -1.61
C CYS A 138 -1.96 -8.60 -2.04
N GLY A 139 -1.52 -7.41 -2.42
CA GLY A 139 -2.43 -6.46 -3.03
C GLY A 139 -1.74 -5.41 -3.89
N CYS A 140 -2.53 -4.80 -4.77
CA CYS A 140 -2.10 -3.66 -5.54
C CYS A 140 -2.79 -2.40 -5.03
N SER A 141 -1.99 -1.40 -4.65
CA SER A 141 -2.52 -0.06 -4.40
C SER A 141 -3.07 0.55 -5.69
N SER A 142 -4.08 1.40 -5.61
CA SER A 142 -4.58 2.18 -6.73
C SER A 142 -3.63 3.31 -7.15
N GLY A 143 -2.70 3.73 -6.28
CA GLY A 143 -1.70 4.77 -6.56
C GLY A 143 -0.51 4.28 -7.40
N LEU A 144 0.08 5.18 -8.19
CA LEU A 144 1.20 4.88 -9.10
C LEU A 144 2.54 4.57 -8.39
N TRP A 145 2.71 5.00 -7.14
CA TRP A 145 3.98 4.93 -6.40
C TRP A 145 3.88 4.27 -5.02
N ASN A 146 2.81 3.52 -4.79
CA ASN A 146 2.55 2.89 -3.50
C ASN A 146 2.59 1.37 -3.63
N TYR A 147 3.41 0.74 -2.81
CA TYR A 147 3.38 -0.71 -2.62
C TYR A 147 2.33 -1.05 -1.58
N LEU A 148 1.82 -2.28 -1.62
CA LEU A 148 1.04 -2.82 -0.52
C LEU A 148 1.80 -3.97 0.10
N MET A 149 1.92 -3.95 1.42
CA MET A 149 2.58 -4.99 2.18
C MET A 149 1.57 -5.74 3.03
N THR A 150 1.58 -7.07 2.96
CA THR A 150 0.83 -7.92 3.88
C THR A 150 1.65 -8.14 5.15
N TYR A 151 1.08 -7.80 6.31
CA TYR A 151 1.74 -7.85 7.62
C TYR A 151 0.86 -8.57 8.62
N VAL A 152 1.39 -9.58 9.31
CA VAL A 152 0.67 -10.28 10.39
C VAL A 152 0.92 -9.57 11.71
N LEU A 153 -0.12 -9.03 12.35
CA LEU A 153 0.00 -8.42 13.67
C LEU A 153 0.39 -9.50 14.69
N GLY A 154 1.44 -9.26 15.47
CA GLY A 154 1.74 -10.12 16.61
C GLY A 154 1.28 -9.53 17.93
N ASP A 155 1.61 -10.26 18.99
CA ASP A 155 1.13 -9.95 20.34
C ASP A 155 1.53 -8.53 20.79
N GLY A 156 0.54 -7.76 21.22
CA GLY A 156 0.70 -6.39 21.71
C GLY A 156 0.99 -5.33 20.63
N GLU A 157 1.00 -5.69 19.34
CA GLU A 157 1.10 -4.71 18.25
C GLU A 157 -0.27 -4.09 17.96
N THR A 158 -0.28 -2.78 17.69
CA THR A 158 -1.48 -2.00 17.32
C THR A 158 -1.32 -1.36 15.94
N ILE A 159 -2.42 -0.92 15.33
CA ILE A 159 -2.38 -0.16 14.07
C ILE A 159 -1.52 1.10 14.19
N GLY A 160 -1.58 1.80 15.33
CA GLY A 160 -0.74 2.97 15.59
C GLY A 160 0.75 2.64 15.64
N SER A 161 1.13 1.54 16.32
CA SER A 161 2.53 1.10 16.35
C SER A 161 3.04 0.66 14.97
N LEU A 162 2.16 0.05 14.17
CA LEU A 162 2.44 -0.38 12.80
C LEU A 162 2.63 0.82 11.87
N ALA A 163 1.72 1.79 11.95
CA ALA A 163 1.77 3.04 11.22
C ALA A 163 3.06 3.82 11.50
N SER A 164 3.41 3.97 12.78
CA SER A 164 4.64 4.62 13.23
C SER A 164 5.90 3.91 12.71
N ARG A 165 5.93 2.57 12.78
CA ARG A 165 7.07 1.77 12.29
C ARG A 165 7.38 2.00 10.81
N PHE A 166 6.33 2.09 9.98
CA PHE A 166 6.49 2.19 8.53
C PHE A 166 6.37 3.62 8.00
N GLY A 167 6.12 4.60 8.86
CA GLY A 167 5.96 6.00 8.46
C GLY A 167 4.73 6.25 7.60
N VAL A 168 3.64 5.53 7.87
CA VAL A 168 2.38 5.60 7.12
C VAL A 168 1.26 6.14 8.01
N SER A 169 0.14 6.59 7.42
CA SER A 169 -1.00 7.08 8.19
C SER A 169 -1.83 5.91 8.74
N MET A 170 -2.31 6.02 9.99
CA MET A 170 -3.28 5.07 10.53
C MET A 170 -4.54 4.98 9.65
N ASP A 171 -5.11 6.12 9.26
CA ASP A 171 -6.27 6.21 8.37
C ASP A 171 -6.05 5.47 7.05
N SER A 172 -4.82 5.46 6.54
CA SER A 172 -4.49 4.75 5.31
C SER A 172 -4.48 3.24 5.48
N ILE A 173 -4.07 2.73 6.65
CA ILE A 173 -4.16 1.31 7.00
C ILE A 173 -5.63 0.95 7.25
N GLU A 174 -6.37 1.76 8.00
CA GLU A 174 -7.77 1.49 8.32
C GLU A 174 -8.64 1.43 7.06
N SER A 175 -8.49 2.40 6.16
CA SER A 175 -9.25 2.46 4.91
C SER A 175 -8.99 1.28 3.98
N VAL A 176 -7.73 0.83 3.81
CA VAL A 176 -7.43 -0.31 2.92
C VAL A 176 -7.89 -1.64 3.51
N ASN A 177 -7.94 -1.77 4.83
CA ASN A 177 -8.38 -2.98 5.53
C ASN A 177 -9.88 -2.97 5.90
N GLY A 178 -10.60 -1.87 5.65
CA GLY A 178 -12.00 -1.72 6.05
C GLY A 178 -12.21 -1.71 7.56
N ILE A 179 -11.22 -1.26 8.33
CA ILE A 179 -11.29 -1.21 9.80
C ILE A 179 -12.11 0.01 10.21
N SER A 180 -13.20 -0.21 10.95
CA SER A 180 -14.04 0.86 11.49
C SER A 180 -13.66 1.26 12.92
N ASP A 181 -13.10 0.32 13.70
CA ASP A 181 -12.58 0.56 15.04
C ASP A 181 -11.15 0.02 15.14
N PRO A 182 -10.12 0.88 15.22
CA PRO A 182 -8.72 0.47 15.28
C PRO A 182 -8.35 -0.28 16.58
N ASN A 183 -9.20 -0.24 17.61
CA ASN A 183 -9.00 -1.03 18.82
C ASN A 183 -9.49 -2.48 18.67
N ASN A 184 -10.27 -2.77 17.64
CA ASN A 184 -10.82 -4.10 17.37
C ASN A 184 -10.03 -4.82 16.27
N VAL A 185 -8.71 -4.94 16.47
CA VAL A 185 -7.82 -5.71 15.60
C VAL A 185 -7.45 -7.03 16.24
N VAL A 186 -7.31 -8.06 15.41
CA VAL A 186 -7.10 -9.44 15.86
C VAL A 186 -5.62 -9.79 15.70
N MET A 187 -5.01 -10.23 16.80
CA MET A 187 -3.63 -10.71 16.77
C MET A 187 -3.55 -12.02 15.96
N GLY A 188 -2.52 -12.14 15.15
CA GLY A 188 -2.34 -13.26 14.23
C GLY A 188 -3.06 -13.09 12.89
N GLU A 189 -3.85 -12.03 12.67
CA GLU A 189 -4.42 -11.71 11.35
C GLU A 189 -3.47 -10.89 10.49
N ALA A 190 -3.63 -11.04 9.17
CA ALA A 190 -2.90 -10.26 8.18
C ALA A 190 -3.64 -8.96 7.85
N TYR A 191 -2.87 -7.88 7.82
CA TYR A 191 -3.29 -6.54 7.48
C TYR A 191 -2.45 -6.00 6.32
N TYR A 192 -3.07 -5.19 5.48
CA TYR A 192 -2.45 -4.55 4.34
C TYR A 192 -1.94 -3.15 4.72
N VAL A 193 -0.66 -2.90 4.51
CA VAL A 193 0.02 -1.65 4.86
C VAL A 193 0.43 -0.94 3.57
N PRO A 194 -0.11 0.27 3.28
CA PRO A 194 0.24 1.04 2.10
C PRO A 194 1.60 1.72 2.31
N LEU A 195 2.62 1.26 1.58
CA LEU A 195 3.98 1.79 1.65
C LEU A 195 4.25 2.74 0.48
N ASN A 196 4.98 3.80 0.78
CA ASN A 196 5.49 4.80 -0.16
C ASN A 196 6.93 4.51 -0.63
N SER A 197 7.55 3.43 -0.16
CA SER A 197 8.83 2.95 -0.68
C SER A 197 9.05 1.45 -0.40
N VAL A 198 10.22 0.96 -0.82
CA VAL A 198 10.66 -0.40 -0.51
C VAL A 198 10.98 -0.50 0.99
N PRO A 199 10.30 -1.38 1.74
CA PRO A 199 10.56 -1.54 3.17
C PRO A 199 11.96 -2.10 3.40
N GLY A 200 12.59 -1.73 4.53
CA GLY A 200 13.93 -2.21 4.89
C GLY A 200 15.09 -1.65 4.05
N VAL A 201 14.78 -0.76 3.10
CA VAL A 201 15.80 0.05 2.44
C VAL A 201 15.81 1.39 3.14
N PRO A 202 16.94 1.85 3.69
CA PRO A 202 17.01 3.19 4.24
C PRO A 202 16.66 4.16 3.11
N TYR A 203 15.67 5.00 3.36
CA TYR A 203 15.48 6.18 2.53
C TYR A 203 16.79 6.94 2.60
N SER A 204 17.55 6.96 1.49
CA SER A 204 18.51 8.03 1.31
C SER A 204 17.66 9.30 1.33
N ARG A 205 17.58 9.98 2.50
CA ARG A 205 17.33 11.40 2.48
C ARG A 205 18.41 11.91 1.53
N GLU A 206 18.01 12.35 0.35
CA GLU A 206 18.81 13.33 -0.36
C GLU A 206 18.96 14.51 0.61
N ILE A 207 20.00 14.46 1.43
CA ILE A 207 20.63 15.65 2.01
C ILE A 207 21.26 16.30 0.78
N GLY A 208 20.39 16.94 0.01
CA GLY A 208 20.56 17.05 -1.43
C GLY A 208 19.43 17.79 -2.12
N THR A 209 18.52 18.44 -1.38
CA THR A 209 18.19 19.81 -1.81
C THR A 209 19.46 20.62 -1.66
N SER A 210 20.31 20.57 -2.70
CA SER A 210 21.01 21.79 -3.10
C SER A 210 19.93 22.88 -3.06
N PRO A 211 20.06 23.92 -2.22
CA PRO A 211 19.09 24.98 -2.22
C PRO A 211 18.93 25.41 -3.68
N ALA A 212 17.69 25.47 -4.17
CA ALA A 212 17.42 25.99 -5.51
C ALA A 212 18.31 27.23 -5.69
N PRO A 213 19.12 27.31 -6.78
CA PRO A 213 20.05 28.41 -6.97
C PRO A 213 19.30 29.70 -6.68
N ALA A 214 19.82 30.50 -5.74
CA ALA A 214 19.20 31.79 -5.44
C ALA A 214 18.92 32.48 -6.78
N PRO A 215 17.69 32.99 -7.01
CA PRO A 215 17.38 33.64 -8.27
C PRO A 215 18.45 34.70 -8.53
N ALA A 216 19.10 34.61 -9.69
CA ALA A 216 20.16 35.53 -10.06
C ALA A 216 19.67 36.97 -9.84
N PRO A 217 20.51 37.88 -9.29
CA PRO A 217 20.11 39.26 -9.13
C PRO A 217 19.62 39.79 -10.46
N ALA A 218 18.40 40.35 -10.46
CA ALA A 218 17.82 40.92 -11.67
C ALA A 218 18.81 41.94 -12.25
N PRO A 219 19.06 41.93 -13.57
CA PRO A 219 19.91 42.94 -14.19
C PRO A 219 19.36 44.33 -13.86
N PRO A 220 20.22 45.35 -13.65
CA PRO A 220 19.77 46.71 -13.43
C PRO A 220 18.79 47.10 -14.54
N LEU A 221 17.65 47.66 -14.17
CA LEU A 221 16.71 48.25 -15.13
C LEU A 221 17.49 49.32 -15.91
N LEU A 222 17.90 48.99 -17.13
CA LEU A 222 18.29 50.00 -18.10
C LEU A 222 17.07 50.91 -18.27
N SER A 223 17.31 52.20 -18.07
CA SER A 223 16.32 53.25 -18.24
C SER A 223 15.58 53.07 -19.57
N PRO A 224 14.26 53.35 -19.62
CA PRO A 224 13.51 53.23 -20.87
C PRO A 224 14.18 54.08 -21.95
N PRO A 225 14.34 53.56 -23.18
CA PRO A 225 14.88 54.35 -24.27
C PRO A 225 13.95 55.56 -24.51
N ARG A 226 14.57 56.72 -24.71
CA ARG A 226 13.91 57.98 -25.04
C ARG A 226 13.04 57.77 -26.28
N ALA A 227 11.80 58.25 -26.27
CA ALA A 227 10.72 57.94 -27.21
C ALA A 227 10.89 58.49 -28.66
N ASP A 228 12.13 58.53 -29.18
CA ASP A 228 12.46 59.33 -30.35
C ASP A 228 13.00 58.49 -31.54
N SER A 229 13.11 57.16 -31.42
CA SER A 229 13.72 56.27 -32.44
C SER A 229 12.81 55.20 -33.07
N TRP A 230 11.49 55.38 -33.11
CA TRP A 230 10.54 54.44 -33.74
C TRP A 230 10.22 54.96 -35.14
N ARG A 231 11.22 54.94 -36.03
CA ARG A 231 10.98 55.22 -37.44
C ARG A 231 10.50 53.91 -38.10
N LEU A 232 9.18 53.74 -38.19
CA LEU A 232 8.57 52.62 -38.92
C LEU A 232 8.94 52.70 -40.40
N GLN A 233 9.63 51.68 -40.91
CA GLN A 233 9.79 51.49 -42.35
C GLN A 233 8.51 50.84 -42.90
N PRO A 234 7.92 51.38 -43.99
CA PRO A 234 6.81 50.71 -44.66
C PRO A 234 7.29 49.40 -45.28
N GLY A 235 6.80 48.25 -44.81
CA GLY A 235 6.99 46.96 -45.50
C GLY A 235 7.19 45.69 -44.66
N SER A 236 7.37 45.73 -43.34
CA SER A 236 7.57 44.50 -42.55
C SER A 236 6.30 44.03 -41.83
N CYS A 237 5.42 43.33 -42.55
CA CYS A 237 4.54 42.33 -41.93
C CYS A 237 5.33 41.02 -41.82
N ALA A 238 5.79 40.66 -40.62
CA ALA A 238 6.23 39.29 -40.34
C ALA A 238 5.52 38.80 -39.07
N ALA A 239 4.65 37.82 -39.28
CA ALA A 239 3.75 37.22 -38.33
C ALA A 239 4.49 36.43 -37.23
N LEU A 240 3.95 36.46 -36.00
CA LEU A 240 3.79 35.30 -35.11
C LEU A 240 3.01 35.71 -33.84
N ILE A 241 1.68 35.80 -33.95
CA ILE A 241 0.77 35.62 -32.81
C ILE A 241 -0.25 34.56 -33.24
N LYS A 242 -0.03 33.31 -32.88
CA LYS A 242 -1.07 32.27 -32.95
C LYS A 242 -1.90 32.34 -31.66
N SER A 243 -2.93 33.19 -31.72
CA SER A 243 -4.20 33.19 -30.97
C SER A 243 -4.20 33.15 -29.43
N CYS A 244 -4.98 34.08 -28.83
CA CYS A 244 -5.38 34.11 -27.42
C CYS A 244 -6.40 33.02 -27.01
N ASP A 245 -6.85 32.17 -27.94
CA ASP A 245 -7.91 31.18 -27.68
C ASP A 245 -7.42 29.94 -26.91
N THR A 246 -6.11 29.69 -26.83
CA THR A 246 -5.54 28.55 -26.07
C THR A 246 -5.51 28.77 -24.56
N VAL A 247 -5.59 30.01 -24.07
CA VAL A 247 -5.67 30.32 -22.64
C VAL A 247 -7.06 30.03 -22.06
N ARG A 248 -8.10 30.01 -22.90
CA ARG A 248 -9.49 29.80 -22.49
C ARG A 248 -9.88 28.31 -22.36
N ALA A 249 -8.98 27.38 -22.69
CA ALA A 249 -9.23 25.93 -22.69
C ALA A 249 -8.67 25.15 -21.49
N LEU A 250 -8.16 25.82 -20.44
CA LEU A 250 -7.71 25.16 -19.21
C LEU A 250 -8.88 24.93 -18.24
N ASN A 251 -9.54 23.77 -18.36
CA ASN A 251 -10.50 23.24 -17.38
C ASN A 251 -9.84 22.13 -16.54
N SER A 252 -8.96 22.51 -15.60
CA SER A 252 -8.50 21.60 -14.54
C SER A 252 -8.73 22.23 -13.17
N ALA A 253 -8.94 21.40 -12.15
CA ALA A 253 -9.27 21.82 -10.78
C ALA A 253 -8.22 22.80 -10.17
N HIS A 254 -7.00 22.83 -10.70
CA HIS A 254 -5.95 23.77 -10.30
C HIS A 254 -6.22 25.24 -10.68
N ALA A 255 -7.01 25.50 -11.74
CA ALA A 255 -7.30 26.88 -12.18
C ALA A 255 -8.40 27.57 -11.35
N ALA A 256 -9.28 26.81 -10.70
CA ALA A 256 -10.34 27.35 -9.84
C ALA A 256 -9.79 27.89 -8.50
N MET A 257 -8.70 27.28 -7.99
CA MET A 257 -8.08 27.67 -6.72
C MET A 257 -7.34 29.01 -6.83
N LEU A 258 -6.74 29.31 -7.99
CA LEU A 258 -6.07 30.59 -8.26
C LEU A 258 -7.05 31.77 -8.42
N ARG A 259 -8.31 31.54 -8.81
CA ARG A 259 -9.32 32.61 -8.91
C ARG A 259 -9.87 33.06 -7.56
N ALA A 260 -9.73 32.25 -6.51
CA ALA A 260 -10.25 32.56 -5.17
C ALA A 260 -9.29 33.39 -4.29
N GLN A 261 -8.05 33.63 -4.72
CA GLN A 261 -7.00 34.27 -3.90
C GLN A 261 -6.64 35.71 -4.30
N LEU A 262 -7.35 36.33 -5.25
CA LEU A 262 -7.02 37.68 -5.76
C LEU A 262 -8.11 38.75 -5.56
N LEU A 263 -8.94 38.67 -4.53
CA LEU A 263 -9.78 39.80 -4.12
C LEU A 263 -9.73 40.00 -2.60
N PRO A 264 -9.23 41.14 -2.09
CA PRO A 264 -9.46 41.53 -0.71
C PRO A 264 -10.85 42.19 -0.56
N GLY A 265 -11.62 41.68 0.40
CA GLY A 265 -12.46 42.47 1.32
C GLY A 265 -13.57 43.38 0.77
N ASN A 266 -14.81 42.87 0.86
CA ASN A 266 -16.07 43.54 1.19
C ASN A 266 -16.53 44.80 0.43
N LEU A 267 -17.64 44.67 -0.34
CA LEU A 267 -18.91 45.35 -0.03
C LEU A 267 -20.09 44.77 -0.86
N PHE A 268 -21.18 44.44 -0.15
CA PHE A 268 -22.59 44.28 -0.56
C PHE A 268 -23.06 43.19 -1.54
N LEU A 269 -23.89 42.28 -0.99
CA LEU A 269 -24.96 41.58 -1.69
C LEU A 269 -25.93 42.57 -2.35
N THR A 270 -26.39 42.28 -3.57
CA THR A 270 -27.83 42.25 -3.90
C THR A 270 -28.09 41.33 -5.11
N THR A 271 -29.33 40.86 -5.14
CA THR A 271 -30.03 39.81 -5.89
C THR A 271 -30.21 39.97 -7.41
N ALA A 272 -30.61 38.85 -8.05
CA ALA A 272 -31.26 38.68 -9.38
C ALA A 272 -30.28 38.53 -10.56
N LEU A 273 -30.33 37.54 -11.48
CA LEU A 273 -31.35 36.65 -12.04
C LEU A 273 -30.65 35.33 -12.47
N VAL A 274 -31.09 34.13 -12.10
CA VAL A 274 -32.20 33.34 -12.70
C VAL A 274 -32.30 33.43 -14.23
N SER A 275 -31.93 32.32 -14.88
CA SER A 275 -32.54 31.77 -16.10
C SER A 275 -31.82 31.98 -17.43
N ARG A 276 -31.85 30.87 -18.18
CA ARG A 276 -31.61 30.69 -19.62
C ARG A 276 -30.15 30.61 -20.05
N TYR A 277 -29.64 29.38 -20.14
CA TYR A 277 -29.20 28.82 -21.43
C TYR A 277 -29.17 27.29 -21.30
N ALA A 278 -30.36 26.70 -21.17
CA ALA A 278 -30.61 25.34 -21.59
C ALA A 278 -31.18 25.40 -23.02
N ALA A 279 -30.84 24.38 -23.80
CA ALA A 279 -31.27 24.09 -25.17
C ALA A 279 -30.44 24.72 -26.30
N HIS A 280 -29.51 23.92 -26.86
CA HIS A 280 -29.61 23.56 -28.28
C HIS A 280 -28.64 22.45 -28.71
N ARG A 281 -29.18 21.24 -28.87
CA ARG A 281 -28.90 20.21 -29.90
C ARG A 281 -29.99 19.13 -29.71
N PRO A 282 -30.39 18.29 -30.72
CA PRO A 282 -29.93 18.19 -32.12
C PRO A 282 -31.06 17.93 -33.17
N ARG A 283 -30.63 17.64 -34.43
CA ARG A 283 -31.34 17.04 -35.60
C ARG A 283 -32.08 18.04 -36.50
N ARG A 284 -31.98 18.02 -37.83
CA ARG A 284 -31.50 17.05 -38.83
C ARG A 284 -30.58 17.72 -39.84
#